data_AF-A0A6J6V1R3-F1
#
_entry.id   AF-A0A6J6V1R3-F1
#
_cell.length_a   1.000
_cell.length_b   1.000
_cell.length_c   1.000
_cell.angle_alpha   90.00
_cell.angle_beta   90.00
_cell.angle_gamma   90.00
#
_symmetry.space_group_name_H-M   'P 1'
#
loop_
_entity.id
_entity.type
_entity.pdbx_description
1 polymer ?
#
loop_
_entity_poly.entity_id
_entity_poly.type
_entity_poly.pdbx_seq_one_letter_code
_entity_poly.pdbx_strand_id
1 'polypeptide(L)'
;MAADAVVAGPIGADLWLSSTATTTDVQVTVTEVRPDGSEQFVTNGVQRASFREVTETNPLKPNIDFTSSSPLQPGANRVRVQVLPVVHAFRTGSRIRIVVAPVGGDRRVWRYNSVDDGVAPTNSLFFGSATPSSISLPLATGVEPPSPIGSCPSFGQPCRSYQPLANGG
;
A
#
# COMPACT_ATOMS: atom_id res chain seq x y z
N MET A 1 -8.48 -14.34 7.89
CA MET A 1 -7.45 -14.52 8.93
C MET A 1 -7.91 -15.68 9.78
N ALA A 2 -7.01 -16.58 10.18
CA ALA A 2 -7.36 -17.73 11.00
C ALA A 2 -7.46 -17.39 12.51
N ALA A 3 -6.83 -16.29 12.93
CA ALA A 3 -6.87 -15.74 14.28
C ALA A 3 -6.76 -14.21 14.22
N ASP A 4 -7.00 -13.53 15.35
CA ASP A 4 -6.79 -12.10 15.50
C ASP A 4 -5.30 -11.74 15.31
N ALA A 5 -5.03 -10.61 14.65
CA ALA A 5 -3.69 -10.11 14.43
C ALA A 5 -3.65 -8.59 14.60
N VAL A 6 -2.67 -8.09 15.34
CA VAL A 6 -2.45 -6.65 15.51
C VAL A 6 -1.25 -6.22 14.68
N VAL A 7 -1.47 -5.31 13.73
CA VAL A 7 -0.40 -4.65 12.99
C VAL A 7 -0.10 -3.33 13.68
N ALA A 8 1.13 -3.13 14.14
CA ALA A 8 1.56 -1.95 14.88
C ALA A 8 2.91 -1.44 14.38
N GLY A 9 2.91 -0.30 13.68
CA GLY A 9 4.12 0.35 13.16
C GLY A 9 4.05 0.66 11.66
N PRO A 10 5.20 1.07 11.06
CA PRO A 10 5.30 1.32 9.62
C PRO A 10 5.17 0.02 8.82
N ILE A 11 4.53 0.12 7.66
CA ILE A 11 4.39 -0.99 6.72
C ILE A 11 5.29 -0.71 5.53
N GLY A 12 6.05 -1.70 5.09
CA GLY A 12 6.88 -1.59 3.90
C GLY A 12 6.28 -2.36 2.74
N ALA A 13 6.27 -1.78 1.54
CA ALA A 13 5.97 -2.49 0.31
C ALA A 13 7.20 -2.46 -0.61
N ASP A 14 7.61 -3.63 -1.07
CA ASP A 14 8.62 -3.79 -2.10
C ASP A 14 7.89 -4.10 -3.41
N LEU A 15 7.85 -3.16 -4.36
CA LEU A 15 7.15 -3.34 -5.63
C LEU A 15 8.17 -3.50 -6.75
N TRP A 16 8.01 -4.50 -7.59
CA TRP A 16 8.69 -4.60 -8.87
C TRP A 16 7.74 -4.09 -9.94
N LEU A 17 8.04 -2.91 -10.47
CA LEU A 17 7.15 -2.10 -11.30
C LEU A 17 7.84 -1.73 -12.62
N SER A 18 7.12 -1.81 -13.74
CA SER A 18 7.49 -1.12 -14.98
C SER A 18 6.45 -0.06 -15.32
N SER A 19 6.86 0.94 -16.09
CA SER A 19 5.96 1.98 -16.62
C SER A 19 6.34 2.29 -18.07
N THR A 20 5.36 2.70 -18.87
CA THR A 20 5.63 3.28 -20.20
C THR A 20 6.18 4.72 -20.12
N ALA A 21 6.09 5.36 -18.95
CA ALA A 21 6.70 6.66 -18.69
C ALA A 21 8.03 6.52 -17.94
N THR A 22 8.83 7.60 -17.95
CA THR A 22 10.10 7.69 -17.21
C THR A 22 9.91 7.80 -15.70
N THR A 23 8.70 8.12 -15.24
CA THR A 23 8.31 8.12 -13.82
C THR A 23 6.79 7.94 -13.69
N THR A 24 6.34 7.47 -12.53
CA THR A 24 4.93 7.37 -12.16
C THR A 24 4.79 7.47 -10.65
N ASP A 25 3.65 7.92 -10.17
CA ASP A 25 3.31 7.94 -8.75
C ASP A 25 2.46 6.72 -8.42
N VAL A 26 2.94 5.88 -7.51
CA VAL A 26 2.24 4.67 -7.05
C VAL A 26 1.75 4.86 -5.62
N GLN A 27 0.55 4.37 -5.36
CA GLN A 27 -0.04 4.29 -4.04
C GLN A 27 -0.27 2.83 -3.64
N VAL A 28 0.07 2.52 -2.39
CA VAL A 28 -0.26 1.25 -1.74
C VAL A 28 -1.27 1.53 -0.63
N THR A 29 -2.48 1.01 -0.79
CA THR A 29 -3.57 1.15 0.19
C THR A 29 -3.82 -0.18 0.89
N VAL A 30 -3.89 -0.15 2.21
CA VAL A 30 -4.23 -1.29 3.07
C VAL A 30 -5.68 -1.13 3.52
N THR A 31 -6.50 -2.15 3.28
CA THR A 31 -7.88 -2.22 3.76
C THR A 31 -8.14 -3.52 4.51
N GLU A 32 -9.12 -3.50 5.42
CA GLU A 32 -9.68 -4.68 6.05
C GLU A 32 -10.99 -5.04 5.36
N VAL A 33 -11.08 -6.24 4.80
CA VAL A 33 -12.35 -6.83 4.38
C VAL A 33 -12.88 -7.67 5.53
N ARG A 34 -13.94 -7.19 6.18
CA ARG A 34 -14.54 -7.81 7.37
C ARG A 34 -15.47 -8.97 7.01
N PRO A 35 -15.77 -9.87 7.97
CA PRO A 35 -16.67 -11.01 7.73
C PRO A 35 -18.09 -10.62 7.30
N ASP A 36 -18.54 -9.42 7.67
CA ASP A 36 -19.85 -8.87 7.27
C ASP A 36 -19.90 -8.34 5.82
N GLY A 37 -18.78 -8.45 5.08
CA GLY A 37 -18.68 -7.97 3.70
C GLY A 37 -18.38 -6.47 3.57
N SER A 38 -18.14 -5.76 4.67
CA SER A 38 -17.64 -4.38 4.63
C SER A 38 -16.13 -4.35 4.36
N GLU A 39 -15.67 -3.30 3.68
CA GLU A 39 -14.26 -2.99 3.47
C GLU A 39 -13.95 -1.65 4.14
N GLN A 40 -13.05 -1.67 5.12
CA GLN A 40 -12.61 -0.50 5.86
C GLN A 40 -11.22 -0.06 5.42
N PHE A 41 -11.04 1.23 5.14
CA PHE A 41 -9.71 1.82 4.94
C PHE A 41 -8.87 1.74 6.23
N VAL A 42 -7.64 1.27 6.14
CA VAL A 42 -6.72 1.18 7.30
C VAL A 42 -5.65 2.25 7.21
N THR A 43 -4.85 2.23 6.14
CA THR A 43 -3.75 3.19 5.90
C THR A 43 -3.32 3.15 4.44
N ASN A 44 -2.48 4.09 4.01
CA ASN A 44 -1.87 4.10 2.69
C ASN A 44 -0.46 4.71 2.72
N GLY A 45 0.30 4.50 1.64
CA GLY A 45 1.55 5.18 1.35
C GLY A 45 1.66 5.49 -0.13
N VAL A 46 2.40 6.52 -0.48
CA VAL A 46 2.64 6.95 -1.86
C VAL A 46 4.14 7.05 -2.13
N GLN A 47 4.54 6.75 -3.36
CA GLN A 47 5.93 6.86 -3.80
C GLN A 47 5.98 7.32 -5.24
N ARG A 48 6.82 8.31 -5.52
CA ARG A 48 7.23 8.64 -6.89
C ARG A 48 8.36 7.73 -7.32
N ALA A 49 8.16 6.99 -8.40
CA ALA A 49 9.09 5.93 -8.83
C ALA A 49 10.47 6.44 -9.24
N SER A 50 10.61 7.71 -9.65
CA SER A 50 11.93 8.29 -9.93
C SER A 50 12.75 8.60 -8.67
N PHE A 51 12.12 8.72 -7.50
CA PHE A 51 12.79 8.85 -6.20
C PHE A 51 12.88 7.51 -5.47
N ARG A 52 13.10 6.40 -6.19
CA ARG A 52 13.07 5.03 -5.62
C ARG A 52 14.34 4.62 -4.87
N GLU A 53 15.41 5.41 -4.97
CA GLU A 53 16.69 5.07 -4.36
C GLU A 53 16.60 5.12 -2.83
N VAL A 54 17.34 4.22 -2.18
CA VAL A 54 17.31 4.05 -0.73
C VAL A 54 18.71 4.11 -0.14
N THR A 55 18.87 4.83 0.96
CA THR A 55 20.16 4.96 1.67
C THR A 55 20.32 3.92 2.78
N GLU A 56 19.22 3.33 3.25
CA GLU A 56 19.20 2.27 4.25
C GLU A 56 18.12 1.22 3.94
N THR A 57 18.41 -0.05 4.23
CA THR A 57 17.57 -1.19 3.89
C THR A 57 16.76 -1.72 5.09
N ASN A 58 15.92 -0.87 5.68
CA ASN A 58 14.88 -1.35 6.59
C ASN A 58 13.64 -1.82 5.78
N PRO A 59 13.17 -3.08 5.93
CA PRO A 59 12.07 -3.62 5.15
C PRO A 59 10.69 -3.03 5.49
N LEU A 60 10.53 -2.42 6.67
CA LEU A 60 9.29 -1.79 7.13
C LEU A 60 9.27 -0.28 6.88
N LYS A 61 10.45 0.36 6.90
CA LYS A 61 10.59 1.81 6.78
C LYS A 61 11.81 2.15 5.92
N PRO A 62 11.72 2.01 4.59
CA PRO A 62 12.84 2.32 3.71
C PRO A 62 13.23 3.79 3.85
N ASN A 63 14.54 4.06 3.94
CA ASN A 63 15.03 5.44 3.94
C ASN A 63 15.17 5.93 2.49
N ILE A 64 14.09 6.52 1.97
CA ILE A 64 14.01 7.02 0.60
C ILE A 64 14.86 8.29 0.45
N ASP A 65 15.74 8.33 -0.57
CA ASP A 65 16.46 9.53 -0.94
C ASP A 65 15.61 10.42 -1.87
N PHE A 66 15.07 11.50 -1.33
CA PHE A 66 14.29 12.49 -2.09
C PHE A 66 15.16 13.59 -2.72
N THR A 67 16.48 13.54 -2.57
CA THR A 67 17.40 14.54 -3.14
C THR A 67 17.91 14.14 -4.52
N SER A 68 17.80 12.86 -4.87
CA SER A 68 18.22 12.30 -6.16
C SER A 68 17.04 11.69 -6.91
N SER A 69 16.89 12.04 -8.19
CA SER A 69 15.85 11.47 -9.05
C SER A 69 16.50 10.76 -10.24
N SER A 70 16.07 9.53 -10.51
CA SER A 70 16.54 8.72 -11.63
C SER A 70 15.34 8.17 -12.42
N PRO A 71 15.30 8.33 -13.76
CA PRO A 71 14.26 7.73 -14.59
C PRO A 71 14.13 6.22 -14.37
N LEU A 72 12.91 5.69 -14.50
CA LEU A 72 12.67 4.26 -14.60
C LEU A 72 13.39 3.72 -15.85
N GLN A 73 14.09 2.61 -15.68
CA GLN A 73 14.72 1.90 -16.80
C GLN A 73 13.70 1.00 -17.51
N PRO A 74 13.90 0.63 -18.78
CA PRO A 74 13.08 -0.39 -19.43
C PRO A 74 13.02 -1.69 -18.60
N GLY A 75 11.83 -2.24 -18.43
CA GLY A 75 11.59 -3.44 -17.62
C GLY A 75 11.27 -3.15 -16.15
N ALA A 76 11.41 -4.17 -15.29
CA ALA A 76 11.03 -4.11 -13.89
C ALA A 76 12.07 -3.33 -13.07
N ASN A 77 11.61 -2.29 -12.37
CA ASN A 77 12.39 -1.50 -11.43
C ASN A 77 11.86 -1.78 -10.02
N ARG A 78 12.74 -1.89 -9.03
CA ARG A 78 12.33 -2.00 -7.64
C ARG A 78 11.97 -0.64 -7.07
N VAL A 79 10.73 -0.47 -6.64
CA VAL A 79 10.18 0.74 -6.02
C VAL A 79 9.68 0.39 -4.63
N ARG A 80 10.30 0.97 -3.62
CA ARG A 80 9.88 0.79 -2.23
C ARG A 80 8.89 1.86 -1.82
N VAL A 81 7.80 1.46 -1.19
CA VAL A 81 6.78 2.38 -0.66
C VAL A 81 6.73 2.24 0.84
N GLN A 82 6.94 3.37 1.55
CA GLN A 82 6.64 3.45 2.98
C GLN A 82 5.13 3.69 3.15
N VAL A 83 4.40 2.67 3.56
CA VAL A 83 3.00 2.78 3.96
C VAL A 83 2.94 3.34 5.37
N LEU A 84 2.08 4.34 5.58
CA LEU A 84 2.05 5.12 6.81
C LEU A 84 1.78 4.22 8.03
N PRO A 85 2.47 4.47 9.16
CA PRO A 85 2.30 3.66 10.35
C PRO A 85 0.86 3.58 10.82
N VAL A 86 0.48 2.41 11.34
CA VAL A 86 -0.85 2.17 11.89
C VAL A 86 -0.75 1.31 13.14
N VAL A 87 -1.77 1.39 13.99
CA VAL A 87 -2.09 0.36 14.99
C VAL A 87 -3.50 -0.12 14.68
N HIS A 88 -3.63 -1.30 14.08
CA HIS A 88 -4.91 -1.87 13.64
C HIS A 88 -5.02 -3.34 14.01
N ALA A 89 -6.16 -3.73 14.58
CA ALA A 89 -6.47 -5.12 14.88
C ALA A 89 -7.34 -5.72 13.77
N PHE A 90 -6.78 -6.66 13.01
CA PHE A 90 -7.53 -7.48 12.06
C PHE A 90 -8.11 -8.67 12.80
N ARG A 91 -9.44 -8.79 12.78
CA ARG A 91 -10.13 -9.87 13.49
C ARG A 91 -10.09 -11.19 12.75
N THR A 92 -10.29 -12.26 13.49
CA THR A 92 -10.57 -13.60 12.96
C THR A 92 -11.68 -13.50 11.91
N GLY A 93 -11.49 -14.16 10.77
CA GLY A 93 -12.39 -14.06 9.62
C GLY A 93 -12.13 -12.88 8.67
N SER A 94 -11.52 -11.78 9.12
CA SER A 94 -11.18 -10.65 8.25
C SER A 94 -10.11 -11.01 7.22
N ARG A 95 -9.99 -10.24 6.14
CA ARG A 95 -8.90 -10.35 5.16
C ARG A 95 -8.19 -9.01 5.04
N ILE A 96 -6.86 -9.05 5.01
CA ILE A 96 -6.05 -7.89 4.65
C ILE A 96 -6.06 -7.80 3.13
N ARG A 97 -6.48 -6.66 2.58
CA ARG A 97 -6.43 -6.39 1.15
C ARG A 97 -5.43 -5.28 0.88
N ILE A 98 -4.58 -5.53 -0.10
CA ILE A 98 -3.60 -4.56 -0.60
C ILE A 98 -4.06 -4.11 -1.98
N VAL A 99 -4.20 -2.81 -2.17
CA VAL A 99 -4.50 -2.20 -3.46
C VAL A 99 -3.28 -1.39 -3.89
N VAL A 100 -2.75 -1.70 -5.07
CA VAL A 100 -1.69 -0.93 -5.72
C VAL A 100 -2.29 -0.22 -6.91
N ALA A 101 -2.25 1.10 -6.91
CA ALA A 101 -2.91 1.93 -7.92
C ALA A 101 -2.11 3.23 -8.15
N PRO A 102 -2.42 4.00 -9.21
CA PRO A 102 -2.00 5.40 -9.27
C PRO A 102 -2.47 6.18 -8.03
N VAL A 103 -1.76 7.25 -7.69
CA VAL A 103 -2.18 8.13 -6.59
C VAL A 103 -3.54 8.77 -6.87
N GLY A 104 -4.40 8.84 -5.85
CA GLY A 104 -5.68 9.52 -5.97
C GLY A 104 -6.58 9.31 -4.76
N GLY A 105 -7.30 10.37 -4.36
CA GLY A 105 -8.63 10.39 -3.71
C GLY A 105 -8.92 9.62 -2.41
N ASP A 106 -8.06 8.70 -1.97
CA ASP A 106 -8.34 7.75 -0.89
C ASP A 106 -8.41 8.42 0.49
N ARG A 107 -7.90 9.64 0.59
CA ARG A 107 -8.05 10.52 1.75
C ARG A 107 -8.86 11.75 1.38
N ARG A 108 -9.85 12.07 2.21
CA ARG A 108 -10.85 13.13 1.97
C ARG A 108 -10.29 14.51 1.56
N VAL A 109 -9.05 14.84 1.92
CA VAL A 109 -8.46 16.17 1.70
C VAL A 109 -7.27 16.15 0.73
N TRP A 110 -6.66 14.99 0.48
CA TRP A 110 -5.41 14.93 -0.27
C TRP A 110 -5.70 14.86 -1.77
N ARG A 111 -5.11 15.80 -2.52
CA ARG A 111 -5.14 15.83 -3.98
C ARG A 111 -3.71 15.83 -4.48
N TYR A 112 -3.44 14.99 -5.47
CA TYR A 112 -2.16 14.90 -6.14
C TYR A 112 -2.32 15.43 -7.57
N ASN A 113 -1.38 16.25 -8.01
CA ASN A 113 -1.22 16.51 -9.43
C ASN A 113 -0.56 15.29 -10.04
N SER A 114 -1.05 14.86 -11.19
CA SER A 114 -0.44 13.75 -11.90
C SER A 114 0.90 14.18 -12.49
N VAL A 115 1.83 13.23 -12.57
CA VAL A 115 3.16 13.40 -13.18
C VAL A 115 3.20 12.98 -14.64
N ASP A 116 2.08 12.53 -15.16
CA ASP A 116 1.94 12.25 -16.57
C ASP A 116 1.77 13.58 -17.30
N ASP A 117 2.55 13.79 -18.36
CA ASP A 117 2.51 15.00 -19.19
C ASP A 117 1.24 15.04 -20.06
N GLY A 118 0.06 14.78 -19.46
CA GLY A 118 -1.23 14.63 -20.12
C GLY A 118 -1.49 13.26 -20.76
N VAL A 119 -0.53 12.32 -20.67
CA VAL A 119 -0.64 10.97 -21.25
C VAL A 119 -0.49 9.91 -20.17
N ALA A 120 -1.61 9.31 -19.77
CA ALA A 120 -1.64 8.31 -18.71
C ALA A 120 -0.71 7.11 -19.02
N PRO A 121 0.28 6.81 -18.15
CA PRO A 121 1.18 5.69 -18.37
C PRO A 121 0.47 4.36 -18.12
N THR A 122 0.92 3.32 -18.84
CA THR A 122 0.60 1.95 -18.46
C THR A 122 1.64 1.45 -17.48
N ASN A 123 1.19 1.01 -16.31
CA ASN A 123 2.02 0.48 -15.23
C ASN A 123 1.80 -1.04 -15.12
N SER A 124 2.87 -1.80 -14.88
CA SER A 124 2.79 -3.25 -14.67
C SER A 124 3.51 -3.66 -13.40
N LEU A 125 2.85 -4.45 -12.57
CA LEU A 125 3.39 -4.98 -11.32
C LEU A 125 3.77 -6.45 -11.53
N PHE A 126 4.99 -6.81 -11.11
CA PHE A 126 5.55 -8.13 -11.33
C PHE A 126 5.58 -8.94 -10.04
N PHE A 127 5.41 -10.26 -10.17
CA PHE A 127 5.48 -11.24 -9.10
C PHE A 127 6.35 -12.43 -9.53
N GLY A 128 6.83 -13.23 -8.58
CA GLY A 128 7.67 -14.40 -8.84
C GLY A 128 9.07 -14.28 -8.25
N SER A 129 9.92 -15.29 -8.45
CA SER A 129 11.24 -15.37 -7.79
C SER A 129 12.21 -14.28 -8.25
N ALA A 130 12.20 -13.89 -9.52
CA ALA A 130 13.08 -12.86 -10.07
C ALA A 130 12.61 -11.43 -9.73
N THR A 131 11.31 -11.24 -9.54
CA THR A 131 10.67 -9.94 -9.25
C THR A 131 9.63 -10.10 -8.14
N PRO A 132 10.06 -10.36 -6.89
CA PRO A 132 9.16 -10.73 -5.80
C PRO A 132 8.52 -9.50 -5.16
N SER A 133 7.49 -8.92 -5.79
CA SER A 133 6.71 -7.86 -5.13
C SER A 133 6.09 -8.40 -3.84
N SER A 134 6.20 -7.65 -2.75
CA SER A 134 5.79 -8.10 -1.41
C SER A 134 5.38 -6.94 -0.50
N ILE A 135 4.69 -7.30 0.59
CA ILE A 135 4.36 -6.39 1.67
C ILE A 135 4.86 -6.97 3.01
N SER A 136 5.45 -6.11 3.82
CA SER A 136 5.95 -6.43 5.16
C SER A 136 5.09 -5.75 6.21
N LEU A 137 4.44 -6.54 7.07
CA LEU A 137 3.53 -6.07 8.11
C LEU A 137 4.16 -6.29 9.50
N PRO A 138 4.26 -5.26 10.37
CA PRO A 138 4.78 -5.41 11.72
C PRO A 138 3.72 -5.99 12.66
N LEU A 139 3.73 -7.31 12.85
CA LEU A 139 2.81 -7.97 13.79
C LEU A 139 3.26 -7.77 15.24
N ALA A 140 2.39 -7.21 16.07
CA ALA A 140 2.60 -7.12 17.51
C ALA A 140 2.29 -8.46 18.19
N THR A 141 3.16 -8.86 19.13
CA THR A 141 2.99 -10.07 19.94
C THR A 141 2.53 -9.73 21.35
N GLY A 142 1.77 -10.63 21.99
CA GLY A 142 1.30 -10.43 23.37
C GLY A 142 0.23 -9.34 23.54
N VAL A 143 -0.36 -8.85 22.44
CA VAL A 143 -1.42 -7.85 22.46
C VAL A 143 -2.76 -8.51 22.15
N GLU A 144 -3.69 -8.43 23.09
CA GLU A 144 -5.07 -8.86 22.89
C GLU A 144 -5.94 -7.66 22.47
N PRO A 145 -6.54 -7.68 21.26
CA PRO A 145 -7.34 -6.55 20.79
C PRO A 145 -8.71 -6.48 21.49
N PRO A 146 -9.11 -5.30 22.04
CA PRO A 146 -10.34 -5.16 22.83
C PRO A 146 -11.62 -5.57 22.09
N SER A 147 -12.44 -6.46 22.64
CA SER A 147 -13.73 -6.87 22.06
C SER A 147 -14.86 -5.89 22.44
N PRO A 148 -15.87 -5.61 21.59
CA PRO A 148 -16.12 -6.19 20.25
C PRO A 148 -15.29 -5.54 19.13
N ILE A 149 -15.42 -6.04 17.89
CA ILE A 149 -14.86 -5.37 16.71
C ILE A 149 -15.38 -3.91 16.64
N GLY A 150 -14.48 -2.97 16.35
CA GLY A 150 -14.83 -1.55 16.28
C GLY A 150 -15.83 -1.23 15.17
N SER A 151 -16.48 -0.06 15.23
CA SER A 151 -17.44 0.37 14.22
C SER A 151 -16.82 0.52 12.82
N CYS A 152 -17.68 0.51 11.80
CA CYS A 152 -17.33 0.71 10.40
C CYS A 152 -18.47 1.53 9.76
N PRO A 153 -18.25 2.82 9.42
CA PRO A 153 -16.98 3.55 9.48
C PRO A 153 -16.52 3.90 10.91
N SER A 154 -15.25 4.29 11.03
CA SER A 154 -14.67 4.93 12.21
C SER A 154 -13.88 6.19 11.81
N PHE A 155 -13.38 6.96 12.79
CA PHE A 155 -12.69 8.22 12.51
C PHE A 155 -11.41 7.98 11.67
N GLY A 156 -11.34 8.63 10.50
CA GLY A 156 -10.21 8.47 9.57
C GLY A 156 -10.18 7.16 8.78
N GLN A 157 -11.14 6.26 9.02
CA GLN A 157 -11.24 4.94 8.38
C GLN A 157 -12.65 4.75 7.78
N PRO A 158 -12.93 5.36 6.62
CA PRO A 158 -14.20 5.17 5.93
C PRO A 158 -14.41 3.70 5.55
N CYS A 159 -15.68 3.35 5.41
CA CYS A 159 -16.11 2.01 5.00
C CYS A 159 -16.95 2.05 3.74
N ARG A 160 -16.86 0.98 2.97
CA ARG A 160 -17.69 0.69 1.80
C ARG A 160 -18.08 -0.78 1.78
N SER A 161 -19.04 -1.16 0.95
CA SER A 161 -19.26 -2.57 0.64
C SER A 161 -18.05 -3.12 -0.12
N TYR A 162 -17.54 -4.28 0.27
CA TYR A 162 -16.47 -4.95 -0.46
C TYR A 162 -16.92 -5.27 -1.89
N GLN A 163 -16.04 -4.96 -2.84
CA GLN A 163 -16.17 -5.38 -4.23
C GLN A 163 -14.88 -6.08 -4.64
N PRO A 164 -14.95 -7.28 -5.25
CA PRO A 164 -13.80 -7.90 -5.89
C PRO A 164 -13.21 -6.92 -6.92
N LEU A 165 -11.90 -6.68 -6.89
CA LEU A 165 -11.20 -6.12 -8.05
C LEU A 165 -10.51 -7.26 -8.78
N ALA A 166 -10.59 -7.23 -10.11
CA ALA A 166 -9.67 -7.97 -10.95
C ALA A 166 -8.36 -7.17 -11.10
N ASN A 167 -7.25 -7.87 -11.35
CA ASN A 167 -6.03 -7.22 -11.82
C ASN A 167 -6.25 -6.81 -13.28
N GLY A 168 -6.59 -5.55 -13.52
CA GLY A 168 -6.87 -5.00 -14.84
C GLY A 168 -7.67 -3.71 -14.68
N GLY A 169 -7.19 -2.63 -15.29
CA GLY A 169 -7.95 -1.38 -15.38
C GLY A 169 -9.25 -1.56 -16.16
#